data_AF-A0A949AC59-F1
#
_entry.id   AF-A0A949AC59-F1
#
_cell.length_a   1.000
_cell.length_b   1.000
_cell.length_c   1.000
_cell.angle_alpha   90.00
_cell.angle_beta   90.00
_cell.angle_gamma   90.00
#
_symmetry.space_group_name_H-M   'P 1'
#
loop_
_entity.id
_entity.type
_entity.pdbx_description
1 polymer ?
#
loop_
_entity_poly.entity_id
_entity_poly.type
_entity_poly.pdbx_seq_one_letter_code
_entity_poly.pdbx_strand_id
1 'polypeptide(L)'
;MKKAYLFSLVIIFSLFLQGIGPCQEEPVLTPPRENEYVSGEIIVKFKPEAFDEEGELIAESILELNEKYEVVSIGRVFKTKPVKDLSNIYMLEFAEDIDIMGLVQVYEEDPNVVYAEPNYIMHTQDAD
;
A
#
# COMPACT_ATOMS: atom_id res chain seq x y z
N MET A 1 -70.08 -35.05 -30.70
CA MET A 1 -70.58 -34.00 -31.62
C MET A 1 -70.30 -32.63 -31.00
N LYS A 2 -69.66 -31.73 -31.76
CA LYS A 2 -69.64 -30.24 -31.66
C LYS A 2 -68.92 -29.64 -30.42
N LYS A 3 -67.65 -29.20 -30.57
CA LYS A 3 -67.17 -27.84 -30.94
C LYS A 3 -67.63 -26.72 -29.99
N ALA A 4 -66.69 -26.07 -29.28
CA ALA A 4 -66.38 -24.64 -29.42
C ALA A 4 -65.37 -24.17 -28.34
N TYR A 5 -64.23 -23.64 -28.80
CA TYR A 5 -63.35 -22.75 -28.04
C TYR A 5 -64.05 -21.40 -27.83
N LEU A 6 -63.78 -20.71 -26.71
CA LEU A 6 -63.43 -19.28 -26.59
C LEU A 6 -63.79 -18.77 -25.18
N PHE A 7 -63.00 -17.79 -24.70
CA PHE A 7 -63.08 -17.10 -23.39
C PHE A 7 -62.61 -17.97 -22.21
N SER A 8 -61.50 -17.72 -21.55
CA SER A 8 -61.03 -16.43 -21.08
C SER A 8 -59.50 -16.48 -20.89
N LEU A 9 -58.79 -15.98 -21.89
CA LEU A 9 -57.32 -15.88 -21.94
C LEU A 9 -56.86 -14.50 -21.44
N VAL A 10 -57.41 -13.99 -20.33
CA VAL A 10 -57.24 -12.56 -19.95
C VAL A 10 -56.74 -12.35 -18.50
N ILE A 11 -56.41 -13.38 -17.72
CA ILE A 11 -56.01 -13.19 -16.29
C ILE A 11 -54.68 -13.88 -15.93
N ILE A 12 -53.74 -14.04 -16.88
CA ILE A 12 -52.36 -14.48 -16.55
C ILE A 12 -51.31 -13.61 -17.27
N PHE A 13 -51.64 -12.35 -17.55
CA PHE A 13 -50.69 -11.38 -18.12
C PHE A 13 -50.73 -10.05 -17.36
N SER A 14 -50.73 -10.11 -16.03
CA SER A 14 -50.67 -8.91 -15.19
C SER A 14 -49.68 -9.01 -14.03
N LEU A 15 -48.75 -9.98 -14.06
CA LEU A 15 -47.75 -10.18 -13.00
C LEU A 15 -46.28 -10.08 -13.45
N PHE A 16 -46.01 -9.57 -14.66
CA PHE A 16 -44.65 -9.41 -15.18
C PHE A 16 -44.27 -7.95 -15.51
N LEU A 17 -44.83 -6.97 -14.78
CA LEU A 17 -44.52 -5.53 -15.01
C LEU A 17 -44.10 -4.76 -13.74
N GLN A 18 -43.53 -5.44 -12.73
CA GLN A 18 -42.95 -4.74 -11.57
C GLN A 18 -41.57 -5.28 -11.18
N GLY A 19 -40.69 -5.50 -12.15
CA GLY A 19 -39.39 -6.12 -11.87
C GLY A 19 -38.20 -5.66 -12.71
N ILE A 20 -38.27 -4.50 -13.35
CA ILE A 20 -37.08 -3.85 -13.91
C ILE A 20 -37.02 -2.46 -13.30
N GLY A 21 -36.54 -2.38 -12.06
CA GLY A 21 -35.95 -1.13 -11.60
C GLY A 21 -34.80 -0.77 -12.54
N PRO A 22 -34.43 0.52 -12.67
CA PRO A 22 -33.21 0.87 -13.39
C PRO A 22 -32.09 0.02 -12.81
N CYS A 23 -31.45 -0.78 -13.65
CA CYS A 23 -30.20 -1.43 -13.35
C CYS A 23 -29.25 -0.29 -12.99
N GLN A 24 -29.08 0.00 -11.71
CA GLN A 24 -28.10 0.98 -11.28
C GLN A 24 -26.77 0.40 -11.73
N GLU A 25 -26.14 1.05 -12.71
CA GLU A 25 -24.75 0.80 -13.05
C GLU A 25 -23.99 0.84 -11.73
N GLU A 26 -23.38 -0.28 -11.34
CA GLU A 26 -22.51 -0.27 -10.18
C GLU A 26 -21.46 0.80 -10.42
N PRO A 27 -21.15 1.65 -9.41
CA PRO A 27 -20.11 2.66 -9.57
C PRO A 27 -18.86 1.93 -10.07
N VAL A 28 -18.38 2.29 -11.26
CA VAL A 28 -17.16 1.75 -11.83
C VAL A 28 -16.06 2.05 -10.83
N LEU A 29 -15.68 1.04 -10.05
CA LEU A 29 -14.56 1.13 -9.13
C LEU A 29 -13.33 1.31 -10.01
N THR A 30 -12.85 2.55 -10.11
CA THR A 30 -11.52 2.79 -10.66
C THR A 30 -10.56 1.98 -9.80
N PRO A 31 -9.71 1.11 -10.39
CA PRO A 31 -8.71 0.41 -9.61
C PRO A 31 -7.92 1.45 -8.80
N PRO A 32 -7.57 1.17 -7.54
CA PRO A 32 -6.69 2.05 -6.79
C PRO A 32 -5.46 2.31 -7.65
N ARG A 33 -5.03 3.57 -7.73
CA ARG A 33 -3.76 3.91 -8.40
C ARG A 33 -2.70 3.05 -7.75
N GLU A 34 -1.92 2.31 -8.55
CA GLU A 34 -0.70 1.70 -8.03
C GLU A 34 0.14 2.83 -7.45
N ASN A 35 0.46 2.76 -6.16
CA ASN A 35 1.21 3.81 -5.50
C ASN A 35 2.61 3.87 -6.14
N GLU A 36 2.96 5.00 -6.74
CA GLU A 36 4.30 5.25 -7.25
C GLU A 36 5.27 5.45 -6.08
N TYR A 37 6.51 4.97 -6.21
CA TYR A 37 7.58 5.14 -5.23
C TYR A 37 8.89 5.49 -5.92
N VAL A 38 9.82 6.07 -5.16
CA VAL A 38 11.16 6.42 -5.64
C VAL A 38 11.99 5.15 -5.76
N SER A 39 12.57 4.91 -6.94
CA SER A 39 13.45 3.76 -7.14
C SER A 39 14.72 3.91 -6.31
N GLY A 40 15.18 2.83 -5.70
CA GLY A 40 16.38 2.86 -4.86
C GLY A 40 16.18 3.44 -3.46
N GLU A 41 14.95 3.76 -3.01
CA GLU A 41 14.72 4.36 -1.69
C GLU A 41 13.68 3.61 -0.86
N ILE A 42 14.02 3.31 0.39
CA ILE A 42 13.08 2.82 1.40
C ILE A 42 13.17 3.65 2.67
N ILE A 43 12.07 3.68 3.42
CA ILE A 43 11.97 4.27 4.75
C ILE A 43 11.91 3.13 5.76
N VAL A 44 12.80 3.15 6.75
CA VAL A 44 12.87 2.14 7.82
C VAL A 44 12.75 2.81 9.18
N LYS A 45 11.88 2.28 10.03
CA LYS A 45 11.88 2.62 11.47
C LYS A 45 12.60 1.53 12.24
N PHE A 46 13.73 1.88 12.82
CA PHE A 46 14.51 0.98 13.66
C PHE A 46 14.04 1.03 15.12
N LYS A 47 14.17 -0.11 15.81
CA LYS A 47 13.96 -0.19 17.25
C LYS A 47 15.06 0.60 17.99
N PRO A 48 14.78 1.18 19.17
CA PRO A 48 15.79 1.89 19.95
C PRO A 48 17.03 1.05 20.28
N GLU A 49 16.85 -0.25 20.50
CA GLU A 49 17.92 -1.20 20.82
C GLU A 49 18.91 -1.42 19.68
N ALA A 50 18.59 -0.95 18.46
CA ALA A 50 19.49 -1.00 17.33
C ALA A 50 20.63 0.02 17.42
N PHE A 51 20.57 0.96 18.38
CA PHE A 51 21.53 2.05 18.54
C PHE A 51 22.22 2.00 19.90
N ASP A 52 23.44 2.54 19.96
CA ASP A 52 24.15 2.78 21.21
C ASP A 52 23.71 4.10 21.91
N GLU A 53 24.39 4.47 22.99
CA GLU A 53 24.08 5.67 23.78
C GLU A 53 24.41 6.96 23.02
N GLU A 54 25.36 6.90 22.09
CA GLU A 54 25.77 7.97 21.19
C GLU A 54 24.80 8.14 20.00
N GLY A 55 23.97 7.12 19.74
CA GLY A 55 22.98 7.10 18.68
C GLY A 55 23.50 6.54 17.35
N GLU A 56 24.63 5.83 17.38
CA GLU A 56 25.19 5.09 16.25
C GLU A 56 24.50 3.74 16.10
N LEU A 57 24.32 3.30 14.85
CA LEU A 57 23.66 2.03 14.55
C LEU A 57 24.64 0.87 14.84
N ILE A 58 24.26 0.00 15.78
CA ILE A 58 25.10 -1.12 16.26
C ILE A 58 24.50 -2.50 16.02
N ALA A 59 23.25 -2.59 15.56
CA ALA A 59 22.61 -3.87 15.28
C ALA A 59 23.36 -4.62 14.16
N GLU A 60 24.07 -5.69 14.52
CA GLU A 60 24.89 -6.49 13.59
C GLU A 60 24.07 -6.95 12.37
N SER A 61 22.84 -7.43 12.58
CA SER A 61 21.97 -7.88 11.48
C SER A 61 21.65 -6.76 10.48
N ILE A 62 21.45 -5.53 10.95
CA ILE A 62 21.22 -4.37 10.08
C ILE A 62 22.50 -3.97 9.35
N LEU A 63 23.65 -4.01 10.03
CA LEU A 63 24.93 -3.71 9.40
C LEU A 63 25.25 -4.72 8.29
N GLU A 64 25.00 -6.01 8.53
CA GLU A 64 25.13 -7.08 7.52
C GLU A 64 24.18 -6.88 6.35
N LEU A 65 22.92 -6.50 6.59
CA LEU A 65 21.97 -6.19 5.51
C LEU A 65 22.42 -4.97 4.70
N ASN A 66 22.86 -3.92 5.36
CA ASN A 66 23.33 -2.70 4.71
C ASN A 66 24.56 -2.97 3.83
N GLU A 67 25.50 -3.80 4.31
CA GLU A 67 26.65 -4.23 3.53
C GLU A 67 26.24 -5.12 2.35
N LYS A 68 25.37 -6.12 2.60
CA LYS A 68 24.90 -7.08 1.59
C LYS A 68 24.20 -6.41 0.41
N TYR A 69 23.40 -5.38 0.67
CA TYR A 69 22.66 -4.65 -0.37
C TYR A 69 23.34 -3.35 -0.79
N GLU A 70 24.60 -3.15 -0.39
CA GLU A 70 25.43 -2.01 -0.79
C GLU A 70 24.72 -0.66 -0.59
N VAL A 71 24.18 -0.43 0.61
CA VAL A 71 23.50 0.83 0.97
C VAL A 71 24.40 2.02 0.66
N VAL A 72 23.93 2.90 -0.22
CA VAL A 72 24.64 4.08 -0.70
C VAL A 72 24.65 5.17 0.37
N SER A 73 23.52 5.38 1.03
CA SER A 73 23.41 6.37 2.10
C SER A 73 22.33 6.01 3.11
N ILE A 74 22.50 6.51 4.34
CA ILE A 74 21.55 6.36 5.45
C ILE A 74 21.31 7.75 6.04
N GLY A 75 20.09 8.25 5.96
CA GLY A 75 19.73 9.58 6.42
C GLY A 75 18.53 9.57 7.35
N ARG A 76 18.56 10.38 8.43
CA ARG A 76 17.35 10.57 9.26
C ARG A 76 16.30 11.35 8.49
N VAL A 77 15.07 10.83 8.43
CA VAL A 77 13.93 11.54 7.83
C VAL A 77 13.60 12.79 8.63
N PHE A 78 13.65 12.69 9.97
CA PHE A 78 13.39 13.81 10.88
C PHE A 78 14.69 14.32 11.51
N LYS A 79 15.13 15.52 11.09
CA LYS A 79 16.40 16.14 11.52
C LYS A 79 16.33 16.78 12.92
N THR A 80 15.15 17.23 13.33
CA THR A 80 14.92 17.82 14.66
C THR A 80 14.41 16.78 15.63
N LYS A 81 14.60 16.99 16.95
CA LYS A 81 14.06 16.09 17.98
C LYS A 81 12.57 15.84 17.71
N PRO A 82 12.21 14.64 17.26
CA PRO A 82 10.84 14.35 16.91
C PRO A 82 9.99 14.26 18.19
N VAL A 83 8.67 14.38 18.03
CA VAL A 83 7.73 13.85 19.01
C VAL A 83 8.06 12.37 19.22
N LYS A 84 7.85 11.84 20.43
CA LYS A 84 8.33 10.55 20.97
C LYS A 84 8.07 9.28 20.12
N ASP A 85 7.46 9.39 18.94
CA ASP A 85 7.14 8.28 18.04
C ASP A 85 7.75 8.41 16.63
N LEU A 86 8.32 9.57 16.28
CA LEU A 86 8.99 9.78 14.98
C LEU A 86 10.52 9.69 15.08
N SER A 87 11.04 9.17 16.20
CA SER A 87 12.45 8.85 16.37
C SER A 87 12.83 7.61 15.57
N ASN A 88 14.10 7.55 15.17
CA ASN A 88 14.73 6.40 14.52
C ASN A 88 14.08 5.99 13.19
N ILE A 89 13.51 6.97 12.47
CA ILE A 89 13.03 6.80 11.11
C ILE A 89 14.12 7.30 10.16
N TYR A 90 14.58 6.39 9.30
CA TYR A 90 15.67 6.62 8.37
C TYR A 90 15.22 6.32 6.94
N MET A 91 15.82 7.03 6.01
CA MET A 91 15.77 6.76 4.58
C MET A 91 17.07 6.08 4.20
N LEU A 92 16.97 4.92 3.57
CA LEU A 92 18.09 4.17 3.04
C LEU A 92 18.05 4.30 1.52
N GLU A 93 19.18 4.67 0.93
CA GLU A 93 19.36 4.81 -0.51
C GLU A 93 20.21 3.64 -1.05
N PHE A 94 19.81 3.10 -2.20
CA PHE A 94 20.39 1.95 -2.90
C PHE A 94 20.61 2.29 -4.38
N ALA A 95 21.16 1.34 -5.15
CA ALA A 95 21.17 1.45 -6.60
C ALA A 95 19.74 1.47 -7.19
N GLU A 96 19.55 2.21 -8.30
CA GLU A 96 18.23 2.42 -8.90
C GLU A 96 17.57 1.15 -9.47
N ASP A 97 18.34 0.07 -9.72
CA ASP A 97 17.87 -1.19 -10.31
C ASP A 97 17.52 -2.28 -9.28
N ILE A 98 17.55 -1.94 -7.98
CA ILE A 98 17.24 -2.88 -6.91
C ILE A 98 15.72 -3.20 -6.84
N ASP A 99 15.40 -4.44 -6.48
CA ASP A 99 14.02 -4.84 -6.19
C ASP A 99 13.58 -4.28 -4.83
N ILE A 100 12.93 -3.11 -4.86
CA ILE A 100 12.48 -2.39 -3.66
C ILE A 100 11.49 -3.21 -2.83
N MET A 101 10.57 -3.92 -3.47
CA MET A 101 9.54 -4.67 -2.73
C MET A 101 10.15 -5.88 -2.02
N GLY A 102 11.05 -6.61 -2.69
CA GLY A 102 11.82 -7.68 -2.05
C GLY A 102 12.69 -7.16 -0.91
N LEU A 103 13.31 -5.99 -1.08
CA LEU A 103 14.15 -5.37 -0.06
C LEU A 103 13.36 -4.95 1.18
N VAL A 104 12.19 -4.34 1.00
CA VAL A 104 11.28 -3.99 2.10
C VAL A 104 10.97 -5.24 2.93
N GLN A 105 10.57 -6.33 2.28
CA GLN A 105 10.26 -7.58 2.97
C GLN A 105 11.45 -8.10 3.79
N VAL A 106 12.67 -8.03 3.23
CA VAL A 106 13.88 -8.47 3.93
C VAL A 106 14.15 -7.61 5.17
N TYR A 107 13.99 -6.29 5.10
CA TYR A 107 14.16 -5.43 6.28
C TYR A 107 13.03 -5.61 7.30
N GLU A 108 11.79 -5.81 6.89
CA GLU A 108 10.66 -6.08 7.79
C GLU A 108 10.84 -7.36 8.61
N GLU A 109 11.54 -8.35 8.07
CA GLU A 109 11.85 -9.61 8.77
C GLU A 109 12.94 -9.46 9.85
N ASP A 110 13.69 -8.35 9.88
CA ASP A 110 14.77 -8.14 10.84
C ASP A 110 14.23 -7.81 12.26
N PRO A 111 14.73 -8.47 13.32
CA PRO A 111 14.25 -8.25 14.68
C PRO A 111 14.52 -6.85 15.23
N ASN A 112 15.38 -6.04 14.61
CA ASN A 112 15.71 -4.66 14.99
C ASN A 112 14.90 -3.62 14.19
N VAL A 113 14.00 -4.06 13.31
CA VAL A 113 13.11 -3.19 12.53
C VAL A 113 11.71 -3.20 13.15
N VAL A 114 11.05 -2.03 13.13
CA VAL A 114 9.63 -1.86 13.50
C VAL A 114 8.75 -1.94 12.24
N TYR A 115 9.16 -1.24 11.18
CA TYR A 115 8.58 -1.33 9.85
C TYR A 115 9.60 -0.89 8.79
N ALA A 116 9.39 -1.34 7.55
CA ALA A 116 10.04 -0.80 6.37
C ALA A 116 8.99 -0.59 5.26
N GLU A 117 9.11 0.50 4.50
CA GLU A 117 8.19 0.81 3.41
C GLU A 117 8.96 1.48 2.25
N PRO A 118 8.46 1.40 1.00
CA PRO A 118 8.98 2.21 -0.09
C PRO A 118 8.82 3.72 0.18
N ASN A 119 9.68 4.55 -0.39
CA ASN A 119 9.46 6.00 -0.37
C ASN A 119 8.40 6.41 -1.41
N TYR A 120 7.13 6.50 -1.01
CA TYR A 120 6.01 6.79 -1.91
C TYR A 120 5.96 8.24 -2.40
N ILE A 121 5.58 8.42 -3.68
CA ILE A 121 5.38 9.72 -4.31
C ILE A 121 3.91 10.14 -4.14
N MET A 122 3.69 11.27 -3.46
CA MET A 122 2.35 11.85 -3.26
C MET A 122 2.04 12.90 -4.32
N HIS A 123 0.95 12.69 -5.06
CA HIS A 123 0.44 13.63 -6.06
C HIS A 123 -0.66 14.50 -5.45
N THR A 124 -0.43 15.82 -5.35
CA THR A 124 -1.48 16.77 -4.98
C THR A 124 -2.33 17.10 -6.21
N GLN A 125 -3.65 17.18 -6.05
CA GLN A 125 -4.50 17.78 -7.07
C GLN A 125 -4.40 19.30 -6.92
N ASP A 126 -4.06 19.99 -8.00
CA ASP A 126 -4.12 21.45 -8.03
C ASP A 126 -5.56 21.88 -7.74
N ALA A 127 -5.72 22.89 -6.89
CA ALA A 127 -7.03 23.49 -6.64
C ALA A 127 -7.40 24.40 -7.82
N ASP A 128 -8.36 23.96 -8.64
CA ASP A 128 -8.99 24.76 -9.71
C ASP A 128 -9.72 26.01 -9.16
#